data_AF-A0A250J730-F1
#
_entry.id   AF-A0A250J730-F1
#
_cell.length_a   1.000
_cell.length_b   1.000
_cell.length_c   1.000
_cell.angle_alpha   90.00
_cell.angle_beta   90.00
_cell.angle_gamma   90.00
#
_symmetry.space_group_name_H-M   'P 1'
#
loop_
_entity.id
_entity.type
_entity.pdbx_description
1 polymer ?
#
loop_
_entity_poly.entity_id
_entity_poly.type
_entity_poly.pdbx_seq_one_letter_code
_entity_poly.pdbx_strand_id
1 'polypeptide(L)'
;MSDGRAWEGNVKARLYARVRERGYDSLTAFAEARPTASLVALADELGPDDIAAVQVFSGLVAEAERSRKVTRLVRGQLVRELSQRLPNGWPAVLDDANRLKVAVALGTWFAYTPETHKERVDKVGDSLLATPPLPGWLPHGPDDELLLTLLPDEEA
;
A
#
# COMPACT_ATOMS: atom_id res chain seq x y z
N MET A 1 -10.31 1.49 -20.68
CA MET A 1 -11.38 1.85 -19.73
C MET A 1 -12.19 0.60 -19.52
N SER A 2 -12.42 0.15 -18.29
CA SER A 2 -13.25 -1.03 -18.04
C SER A 2 -14.69 -0.75 -18.49
N ASP A 3 -15.37 -1.76 -19.04
CA ASP A 3 -16.71 -1.66 -19.64
C ASP A 3 -17.85 -1.42 -18.63
N GLY A 4 -17.62 -0.65 -17.57
CA GLY A 4 -18.59 -0.39 -16.50
C GLY A 4 -18.85 -1.57 -15.56
N ARG A 5 -18.53 -2.80 -15.98
CA ARG A 5 -18.71 -4.06 -15.20
C ARG A 5 -18.14 -4.00 -13.78
N ALA A 6 -17.01 -3.33 -13.60
CA ALA A 6 -16.41 -3.16 -12.27
C ALA A 6 -17.37 -2.50 -11.25
N TRP A 7 -18.35 -1.71 -11.71
CA TRP A 7 -19.28 -0.95 -10.87
C TRP A 7 -20.69 -1.50 -10.84
N GLU A 8 -20.99 -2.55 -11.61
CA GLU A 8 -22.32 -3.16 -11.63
C GLU A 8 -22.58 -3.94 -10.33
N GLY A 9 -23.80 -3.92 -9.80
CA GLY A 9 -24.22 -4.77 -8.67
C GLY A 9 -23.44 -4.57 -7.35
N ASN A 10 -23.43 -5.60 -6.49
CA ASN A 10 -22.77 -5.53 -5.18
C ASN A 10 -21.26 -5.80 -5.29
N VAL A 11 -20.51 -4.77 -5.68
CA VAL A 11 -19.05 -4.76 -5.82
C VAL A 11 -18.32 -5.33 -4.61
N LYS A 12 -18.72 -4.90 -3.40
CA LYS A 12 -18.09 -5.34 -2.15
C LYS A 12 -18.25 -6.85 -1.97
N ALA A 13 -19.46 -7.37 -2.13
CA ALA A 13 -19.70 -8.81 -2.01
C ALA A 13 -18.88 -9.62 -3.02
N ARG A 14 -18.73 -9.13 -4.25
CA ARG A 14 -17.88 -9.78 -5.27
C ARG A 14 -16.42 -9.79 -4.88
N LEU A 15 -15.85 -8.63 -4.49
CA LEU A 15 -14.46 -8.54 -4.03
C LEU A 15 -14.15 -9.61 -2.98
N TYR A 16 -15.00 -9.71 -1.96
CA TYR A 16 -14.84 -10.71 -0.90
C TYR A 16 -15.07 -12.16 -1.36
N ALA A 17 -15.94 -12.39 -2.35
CA ALA A 17 -16.09 -13.71 -2.96
C ALA A 17 -14.81 -14.13 -3.71
N ARG A 18 -14.23 -13.23 -4.51
CA ARG A 18 -12.97 -13.45 -5.23
C ARG A 18 -11.80 -13.76 -4.30
N VAL A 19 -11.72 -13.06 -3.17
CA VAL A 19 -10.71 -13.32 -2.13
C VAL A 19 -10.86 -14.74 -1.57
N ARG A 20 -12.09 -15.16 -1.23
CA ARG A 20 -12.36 -16.52 -0.72
C ARG A 20 -12.12 -17.61 -1.75
N GLU A 21 -12.46 -17.38 -3.01
CA GLU A 21 -12.15 -18.28 -4.14
C GLU A 21 -10.64 -18.55 -4.27
N ARG A 22 -9.80 -17.62 -3.80
CA ARG A 22 -8.33 -17.75 -3.77
C ARG A 22 -7.78 -18.34 -2.47
N GLY A 23 -8.66 -18.79 -1.56
CA GLY A 23 -8.28 -19.44 -0.31
C GLY A 23 -7.85 -18.49 0.80
N TYR A 24 -8.22 -17.21 0.74
CA TYR A 24 -7.93 -16.23 1.79
C TYR A 24 -9.19 -15.87 2.58
N ASP A 25 -9.03 -15.75 3.90
CA ASP A 25 -10.13 -15.40 4.81
C ASP A 25 -10.45 -13.90 4.83
N SER A 26 -9.52 -13.06 4.38
CA SER A 26 -9.67 -11.60 4.33
C SER A 26 -8.91 -11.00 3.15
N LEU A 27 -9.34 -9.80 2.73
CA LEU A 27 -8.64 -9.07 1.67
C LEU A 27 -7.24 -8.65 2.14
N THR A 28 -7.10 -8.34 3.43
CA THR A 28 -5.81 -8.06 4.07
C THR A 28 -4.87 -9.26 3.95
N ALA A 29 -5.32 -10.48 4.26
CA ALA A 29 -4.48 -11.68 4.11
C ALA A 29 -4.08 -11.94 2.65
N PHE A 30 -5.01 -11.74 1.71
CA PHE A 30 -4.71 -11.84 0.27
C PHE A 30 -3.63 -10.83 -0.16
N ALA A 31 -3.76 -9.58 0.27
CA ALA A 31 -2.82 -8.51 -0.08
C ALA A 31 -1.45 -8.70 0.61
N GLU A 32 -1.41 -9.21 1.84
CA GLU A 32 -0.18 -9.46 2.60
C GLU A 32 0.62 -10.64 2.08
N ALA A 33 -0.01 -11.62 1.45
CA ALA A 33 0.72 -12.66 0.72
C ALA A 33 1.45 -12.12 -0.52
N ARG A 34 1.18 -10.86 -0.92
CA ARG A 34 1.78 -10.15 -2.07
C ARG A 34 2.19 -8.73 -1.66
N PRO A 35 3.12 -8.58 -0.71
CA PRO A 35 3.36 -7.30 -0.05
C PRO A 35 3.89 -6.22 -1.01
N THR A 36 4.58 -6.62 -2.08
CA THR A 36 5.18 -5.73 -3.08
C THR A 36 4.30 -5.52 -4.32
N ALA A 37 3.19 -6.25 -4.46
CA ALA A 37 2.30 -6.13 -5.62
C ALA A 37 1.51 -4.81 -5.57
N SER A 38 1.37 -4.15 -6.73
CA SER A 38 0.57 -2.93 -6.84
C SER A 38 -0.91 -3.19 -6.60
N LEU A 39 -1.68 -2.16 -6.23
CA LEU A 39 -3.14 -2.28 -6.10
C LEU A 39 -3.81 -2.70 -7.41
N VAL A 40 -3.25 -2.30 -8.56
CA VAL A 40 -3.70 -2.75 -9.88
C VAL A 40 -3.42 -4.22 -10.08
N ALA A 41 -2.21 -4.70 -9.77
CA ALA A 41 -1.87 -6.11 -9.89
C ALA A 41 -2.74 -6.99 -8.96
N LEU A 42 -3.04 -6.53 -7.75
CA LEU A 42 -3.97 -7.20 -6.84
C LEU A 42 -5.39 -7.27 -7.42
N ALA A 43 -5.85 -6.19 -8.05
CA ALA A 43 -7.16 -6.13 -8.68
C ALA A 43 -7.25 -7.06 -9.91
N ASP A 44 -6.23 -7.02 -10.78
CA ASP A 44 -6.12 -7.89 -11.95
C ASP A 44 -6.08 -9.37 -11.53
N GLU A 45 -5.36 -9.68 -10.45
CA GLU A 45 -5.34 -11.05 -9.93
C GLU A 45 -6.71 -11.46 -9.39
N LEU A 46 -7.48 -10.57 -8.75
CA LEU A 46 -8.80 -10.85 -8.20
C LEU A 46 -9.89 -10.99 -9.25
N GLY A 47 -9.78 -10.25 -10.34
CA GLY A 47 -10.73 -10.28 -11.44
C GLY A 47 -10.35 -9.22 -12.46
N PRO A 48 -9.66 -9.58 -13.55
CA PRO A 48 -9.31 -8.63 -14.59
C PRO A 48 -10.60 -8.04 -15.17
N ASP A 49 -10.65 -6.72 -15.31
CA ASP A 49 -11.81 -5.93 -15.74
C ASP A 49 -13.07 -6.00 -14.84
N ASP A 50 -13.07 -6.82 -13.78
CA ASP A 50 -14.18 -7.01 -12.81
C ASP A 50 -13.90 -6.27 -11.49
N ILE A 51 -12.64 -6.19 -11.07
CA ILE A 51 -12.22 -5.53 -9.83
C ILE A 51 -11.30 -4.35 -10.17
N ALA A 52 -11.57 -3.19 -9.57
CA ALA A 52 -10.73 -2.02 -9.72
C ALA A 52 -9.78 -1.84 -8.52
N ALA A 53 -8.61 -1.26 -8.75
CA ALA A 53 -7.63 -0.96 -7.70
C ALA A 53 -8.21 -0.13 -6.53
N VAL A 54 -9.09 0.84 -6.84
CA VAL A 54 -9.78 1.64 -5.82
C VAL A 54 -10.67 0.78 -4.92
N GLN A 55 -11.29 -0.27 -5.45
CA GLN A 55 -12.15 -1.18 -4.68
C GLN A 55 -11.32 -2.06 -3.74
N VAL A 56 -10.16 -2.52 -4.22
CA VAL A 56 -9.18 -3.23 -3.38
C VAL A 56 -8.75 -2.32 -2.23
N PHE A 57 -8.32 -1.09 -2.53
CA PHE A 57 -7.87 -0.17 -1.49
C PHE A 57 -8.97 0.20 -0.49
N SER A 58 -10.18 0.52 -0.95
CA SER A 58 -11.32 0.79 -0.06
C SER A 58 -11.67 -0.42 0.81
N GLY A 59 -11.55 -1.64 0.30
CA GLY A 59 -11.73 -2.86 1.08
C GLY A 59 -10.67 -3.02 2.17
N LEU A 60 -9.40 -2.76 1.85
CA LEU A 60 -8.28 -2.81 2.79
C LEU A 60 -8.45 -1.77 3.91
N VAL A 61 -8.83 -0.54 3.58
CA VAL A 61 -9.15 0.50 4.57
C VAL A 61 -10.27 0.02 5.50
N ALA A 62 -11.38 -0.49 4.95
CA ALA A 62 -12.50 -0.95 5.76
C ALA A 62 -12.18 -2.13 6.70
N GLU A 63 -11.25 -3.01 6.31
CA GLU A 63 -10.74 -4.07 7.20
C GLU A 63 -9.80 -3.53 8.27
N ALA A 64 -8.89 -2.64 7.88
CA ALA A 64 -7.93 -2.02 8.77
C ALA A 64 -8.62 -1.18 9.85
N GLU A 65 -9.64 -0.40 9.49
CA GLU A 65 -10.44 0.38 10.44
C GLU A 65 -11.15 -0.54 11.44
N ARG A 66 -11.83 -1.59 10.94
CA ARG A 66 -12.56 -2.55 11.78
C ARG A 66 -11.66 -3.31 12.74
N SER A 67 -10.44 -3.62 12.31
CA SER A 67 -9.46 -4.34 13.12
C SER A 67 -8.51 -3.44 13.90
N ARG A 68 -8.66 -2.11 13.79
CA ARG A 68 -7.74 -1.09 14.37
C ARG A 68 -6.29 -1.27 13.94
N LYS A 69 -6.06 -1.62 12.68
CA LYS A 69 -4.72 -1.85 12.08
C LYS A 69 -4.40 -0.86 10.96
N VAL A 70 -4.90 0.37 11.05
CA VAL A 70 -4.71 1.41 10.00
C VAL A 70 -3.24 1.76 9.81
N THR A 71 -2.47 1.95 10.89
CA THR A 71 -1.01 2.18 10.78
C THR A 71 -0.31 1.07 10.00
N ARG A 72 -0.71 -0.18 10.23
CA ARG A 72 -0.12 -1.31 9.51
C ARG A 72 -0.50 -1.33 8.02
N LEU A 73 -1.74 -0.96 7.68
CA LEU A 73 -2.15 -0.74 6.28
C LEU A 73 -1.29 0.36 5.64
N VAL A 74 -1.05 1.47 6.33
CA VAL A 74 -0.22 2.59 5.85
C VAL A 74 1.22 2.13 5.58
N ARG A 75 1.83 1.34 6.48
CA ARG A 75 3.15 0.73 6.23
C ARG A 75 3.11 -0.17 4.99
N GLY A 76 2.09 -1.01 4.87
CA GLY A 76 1.91 -1.89 3.71
C GLY A 76 1.74 -1.13 2.39
N GLN A 77 1.07 0.02 2.38
CA GLN A 77 0.96 0.84 1.18
C GLN A 77 2.31 1.43 0.78
N LEU A 78 3.12 1.90 1.75
CA LEU A 78 4.47 2.40 1.48
C LEU A 78 5.35 1.33 0.81
N VAL A 79 5.30 0.08 1.29
CA VAL A 79 6.02 -1.05 0.68
C VAL A 79 5.69 -1.21 -0.81
N ARG A 80 4.40 -1.09 -1.18
CA ARG A 80 3.94 -1.19 -2.57
C ARG A 80 4.41 -0.04 -3.43
N GLU A 81 4.41 1.18 -2.90
CA GLU A 81 4.89 2.36 -3.64
C GLU A 81 6.41 2.33 -3.84
N LEU A 82 7.17 1.95 -2.80
CA LEU A 82 8.61 1.78 -2.90
C LEU A 82 8.97 0.68 -3.90
N SER A 83 8.30 -0.48 -3.85
CA SER A 83 8.57 -1.59 -4.78
C SER A 83 8.32 -1.23 -6.24
N GLN A 84 7.28 -0.43 -6.51
CA GLN A 84 6.95 0.01 -7.88
C GLN A 84 7.90 1.09 -8.41
N ARG A 85 8.29 2.05 -7.55
CA ARG A 85 9.04 3.24 -7.99
C ARG A 85 10.55 3.08 -7.82
N LEU A 86 10.97 2.25 -6.89
CA LEU A 86 12.35 1.99 -6.49
C LEU A 86 12.62 0.47 -6.43
N PRO A 87 12.53 -0.25 -7.56
CA PRO A 87 12.68 -1.72 -7.57
C PRO A 87 14.09 -2.19 -7.12
N ASN A 88 15.08 -1.29 -7.12
CA ASN A 88 16.43 -1.56 -6.61
C ASN A 88 16.66 -1.01 -5.19
N GLY A 89 15.59 -0.64 -4.49
CA GLY A 89 15.62 -0.02 -3.17
C GLY A 89 16.02 1.45 -3.17
N TRP A 90 16.21 2.00 -1.98
CA TRP A 90 16.52 3.41 -1.77
C TRP A 90 17.82 3.82 -2.51
N PRO A 91 17.84 4.95 -3.21
CA PRO A 91 18.99 5.36 -4.01
C PRO A 91 20.20 5.74 -3.13
N ALA A 92 21.40 5.44 -3.60
CA ALA A 92 22.64 5.89 -2.95
C ALA A 92 22.86 7.40 -3.02
N VAL A 93 22.33 8.04 -4.07
CA VAL A 93 22.43 9.48 -4.32
C VAL A 93 21.07 10.00 -4.79
N LEU A 94 20.57 11.04 -4.14
CA LEU A 94 19.34 11.76 -4.53
C LEU A 94 19.65 12.82 -5.60
N ASP A 95 20.09 12.37 -6.78
CA ASP A 95 20.12 13.21 -7.98
C ASP A 95 18.70 13.53 -8.49
N ASP A 96 18.56 14.38 -9.50
CA ASP A 96 17.24 14.81 -9.99
C ASP A 96 16.33 13.64 -10.41
N ALA A 97 16.90 12.60 -11.03
CA ALA A 97 16.14 11.43 -11.47
C ALA A 97 15.66 10.57 -10.31
N ASN A 98 16.53 10.32 -9.32
CA ASN A 98 16.20 9.56 -8.13
C ASN A 98 15.27 10.34 -7.20
N ARG A 99 15.47 11.66 -7.09
CA ARG A 99 14.61 12.55 -6.31
C ARG A 99 13.18 12.54 -6.85
N LEU A 100 13.00 12.56 -8.17
CA LEU A 100 11.67 12.44 -8.76
C LEU A 100 11.01 11.09 -8.43
N LYS A 101 11.74 9.96 -8.53
CA LYS A 101 11.18 8.64 -8.20
C LYS A 101 10.75 8.54 -6.73
N VAL A 102 11.60 9.01 -5.81
CA VAL A 102 11.30 9.05 -4.37
C VAL A 102 10.10 9.96 -4.11
N ALA A 103 10.07 11.15 -4.70
CA ALA A 103 8.94 12.09 -4.54
C ALA A 103 7.62 11.50 -5.04
N VAL A 104 7.62 10.80 -6.18
CA VAL A 104 6.41 10.12 -6.68
C VAL A 104 5.98 8.99 -5.74
N ALA A 105 6.92 8.20 -5.22
CA ALA A 105 6.60 7.12 -4.28
C ALA A 105 5.94 7.67 -3.00
N LEU A 106 6.58 8.66 -2.36
CA LEU A 106 6.10 9.26 -1.12
C LEU A 106 4.79 10.06 -1.32
N GLY A 107 4.67 10.80 -2.43
CA GLY A 107 3.46 11.54 -2.76
C GLY A 107 2.27 10.62 -3.04
N THR A 108 2.49 9.49 -3.72
CA THR A 108 1.44 8.49 -3.97
C THR A 108 1.04 7.80 -2.66
N TRP A 109 2.01 7.45 -1.82
CA TRP A 109 1.76 6.90 -0.50
C TRP A 109 0.93 7.85 0.38
N PHE A 110 1.27 9.13 0.41
CA PHE A 110 0.49 10.17 1.10
C PHE A 110 -0.93 10.28 0.55
N ALA A 111 -1.10 10.23 -0.78
CA ALA A 111 -2.42 10.30 -1.41
C ALA A 111 -3.34 9.12 -1.04
N TYR A 112 -2.78 7.92 -0.86
CA TYR A 112 -3.52 6.76 -0.36
C TYR A 112 -3.67 6.74 1.17
N THR A 113 -3.01 7.61 1.92
CA THR A 113 -3.10 7.59 3.38
C THR A 113 -4.48 8.07 3.86
N PRO A 114 -5.18 7.32 4.73
CA PRO A 114 -6.41 7.78 5.37
C PRO A 114 -6.22 9.11 6.10
N GLU A 115 -7.23 9.97 6.11
CA GLU A 115 -7.13 11.34 6.65
C GLU A 115 -6.60 11.36 8.10
N THR A 116 -7.00 10.38 8.92
CA THR A 116 -6.57 10.23 10.31
C THR A 116 -5.06 10.01 10.47
N HIS A 117 -4.35 9.62 9.42
CA HIS A 117 -2.92 9.28 9.45
C HIS A 117 -2.05 10.22 8.62
N LYS A 118 -2.63 11.18 7.89
CA LYS A 118 -1.86 12.03 6.96
C LYS A 118 -0.78 12.84 7.63
N GLU A 119 -1.08 13.51 8.77
CA GLU A 119 -0.07 14.31 9.47
C GLU A 119 1.13 13.47 9.91
N ARG A 120 0.88 12.23 10.33
CA ARG A 120 1.93 11.30 10.74
C ARG A 120 2.77 10.85 9.55
N VAL A 121 2.11 10.52 8.44
CA VAL A 121 2.76 10.12 7.19
C VAL A 121 3.60 11.25 6.59
N ASP A 122 3.13 12.49 6.67
CA ASP A 122 3.86 13.68 6.24
C ASP A 122 5.20 13.81 6.98
N LYS A 123 5.16 13.75 8.32
CA LYS A 123 6.36 13.78 9.18
C LYS A 123 7.33 12.63 8.89
N VAL A 124 6.80 11.44 8.59
CA VAL A 124 7.64 10.28 8.23
C VAL A 124 8.25 10.46 6.84
N GLY A 125 7.52 11.01 5.88
CA GLY A 125 8.04 11.38 4.57
C GLY A 125 9.20 12.37 4.68
N ASP A 126 9.02 13.44 5.47
CA ASP A 126 10.08 14.40 5.77
C ASP A 126 11.30 13.73 6.42
N SER A 127 11.06 12.82 7.38
CA SER A 127 12.13 12.09 8.06
C SER A 127 12.92 11.19 7.10
N LEU A 128 12.25 10.51 6.17
CA LEU A 128 12.90 9.69 5.14
C LEU A 128 13.72 10.53 4.15
N LEU A 129 13.31 11.77 3.88
CA LEU A 129 14.07 12.69 3.02
C LEU A 129 15.26 13.31 3.75
N ALA A 130 15.09 13.70 5.01
CA ALA A 130 16.12 14.31 5.83
C ALA A 130 17.18 13.30 6.28
N THR A 131 16.75 12.08 6.64
CA THR A 131 17.60 10.97 7.08
C THR A 131 17.29 9.74 6.24
N PRO A 132 17.85 9.66 5.01
CA PRO A 132 17.56 8.56 4.12
C PRO A 132 18.00 7.22 4.70
N PRO A 133 17.24 6.13 4.44
CA PRO A 133 17.69 4.79 4.76
C PRO A 133 18.94 4.41 3.95
N LEU A 134 19.55 3.28 4.34
CA LEU A 134 20.73 2.78 3.66
C LEU A 134 20.44 2.51 2.17
N PRO A 135 21.41 2.75 1.28
CA PRO A 135 21.26 2.44 -0.13
C PRO A 135 20.87 0.97 -0.35
N GLY A 136 19.90 0.74 -1.23
CA GLY A 136 19.36 -0.59 -1.50
C GLY A 136 18.31 -1.06 -0.48
N TRP A 137 18.00 -0.28 0.56
CA TRP A 137 16.89 -0.62 1.46
C TRP A 137 15.58 -0.66 0.69
N LEU A 138 14.92 -1.81 0.75
CA LEU A 138 13.61 -2.07 0.16
C LEU A 138 12.85 -2.98 1.13
N PRO A 139 11.82 -2.48 1.82
CA PRO A 139 11.07 -3.30 2.76
C PRO A 139 10.29 -4.38 1.99
N HIS A 140 10.33 -5.61 2.49
CA HIS A 140 9.61 -6.75 1.88
C HIS A 140 8.20 -6.93 2.44
N GLY A 141 7.83 -6.15 3.47
CA GLY A 141 6.55 -6.25 4.13
C GLY A 141 6.32 -5.10 5.13
N PRO A 142 5.09 -4.98 5.66
CA PRO A 142 4.70 -3.89 6.55
C PRO A 142 5.37 -3.95 7.93
N ASP A 143 6.00 -5.07 8.28
CA ASP A 143 6.66 -5.30 9.57
C ASP A 143 8.19 -5.15 9.47
N ASP A 144 8.68 -4.47 8.44
CA ASP A 144 10.09 -4.05 8.33
C ASP A 144 10.51 -3.18 9.54
N GLU A 145 11.72 -3.42 10.07
CA GLU A 145 12.21 -2.80 11.30
C GLU A 145 12.22 -1.27 11.26
N LEU A 146 12.63 -0.68 10.12
CA LEU A 146 12.62 0.77 9.96
C LEU A 146 11.19 1.29 9.90
N LEU A 147 10.30 0.59 9.19
CA LEU A 147 8.89 0.97 9.13
C LEU A 147 8.19 0.90 10.49
N LEU A 148 8.48 -0.12 11.30
CA LEU A 148 7.97 -0.23 12.67
C LEU A 148 8.49 0.90 13.57
N THR A 149 9.72 1.36 13.33
CA THR A 149 10.30 2.49 14.08
C THR A 149 9.67 3.82 13.67
N LEU A 150 9.44 4.04 12.38
CA LEU A 150 8.86 5.29 11.85
C LEU A 150 7.35 5.39 12.10
N LEU A 151 6.66 4.26 12.01
CA LEU A 151 5.20 4.15 12.11
C LEU A 151 4.82 3.03 13.09
N PRO A 152 5.14 3.13 14.39
CA PRO A 152 4.72 2.13 15.38
C PRO A 152 3.19 2.00 15.44
N ASP A 153 2.72 0.79 15.73
CA ASP A 153 1.29 0.56 15.95
C ASP A 153 0.75 1.47 17.07
N GLU A 154 -0.52 1.88 16.94
CA GLU A 154 -1.17 2.62 18.00
C GLU A 154 -1.39 1.66 19.17
N GLU A 155 -0.98 2.04 20.38
CA GLU A 155 -1.23 1.25 21.58
C GLU A 155 -2.75 1.10 21.77
N ALA A 156 -3.19 -0.15 22.02
CA ALA A 156 -4.59 -0.54 22.09
C ALA A 156 -5.31 -0.05 23.35
#